data_AF-A0A563BCS4-F1
#
_entry.id   AF-A0A563BCS4-F1
#
_cell.length_a   1.000
_cell.length_b   1.000
_cell.length_c   1.000
_cell.angle_alpha   90.00
_cell.angle_beta   90.00
_cell.angle_gamma   90.00
#
_symmetry.space_group_name_H-M   'P 1'
#
loop_
_entity.id
_entity.type
_entity.pdbx_description
1 polymer ?
#
loop_
_entity_poly.entity_id
_entity_poly.type
_entity_poly.pdbx_seq_one_letter_code
_entity_poly.pdbx_strand_id
1 'polypeptide(L)'
;VKTTTGQNDVIISTSAGQAIRFNEADVRAMGRSAMGVRGIRLRPKDEVVGMDIVTDPKQKLIAIAANGYGKATLVSNFPTHKRGGVGIKVAAVTAKTGTIVAVHTLDPEASEVIMMSTKGQAIRVAVKDIPTLGRATQGVRIMKMAEGDTVASLGIVLPEEAEEE
;
A
#
# COMPACT_ATOMS: atom_id res chain seq x y z
N VAL A 1 -1.30 1.03 -15.83
CA VAL A 1 -0.09 0.30 -15.39
C VAL A 1 1.06 1.28 -15.38
N LYS A 2 1.76 1.46 -14.25
CA LYS A 2 2.93 2.35 -14.17
C LYS A 2 4.17 1.60 -14.67
N THR A 3 4.95 2.21 -15.57
CA THR A 3 6.20 1.64 -16.11
C THR A 3 7.40 2.14 -15.32
N THR A 4 8.42 1.30 -15.18
CA THR A 4 9.70 1.68 -14.57
C THR A 4 10.76 1.99 -15.64
N THR A 5 11.83 2.70 -15.28
CA THR A 5 12.83 3.23 -16.24
C THR A 5 14.25 2.67 -16.07
N GLY A 6 14.45 1.75 -15.14
CA GLY A 6 15.76 1.22 -14.74
C GLY A 6 16.42 1.98 -13.57
N GLN A 7 15.82 3.07 -13.09
CA GLN A 7 16.34 3.90 -11.99
C GLN A 7 15.36 4.05 -10.82
N ASN A 8 14.15 3.52 -10.94
CA ASN A 8 13.12 3.68 -9.93
C ASN A 8 13.35 2.76 -8.74
N ASP A 9 12.83 3.18 -7.59
CA ASP A 9 12.68 2.30 -6.44
C ASP A 9 11.30 1.64 -6.50
N VAL A 10 11.27 0.35 -6.19
CA VAL A 10 10.05 -0.44 -6.03
C VAL A 10 9.82 -0.67 -4.55
N ILE A 11 8.58 -0.47 -4.09
CA ILE A 11 8.15 -0.84 -2.75
C ILE A 11 7.15 -1.99 -2.82
N ILE A 12 7.41 -3.05 -2.06
CA ILE A 12 6.53 -4.23 -1.95
C ILE A 12 6.08 -4.36 -0.51
N SER A 13 4.78 -4.53 -0.30
CA SER A 13 4.15 -4.61 1.02
C SER A 13 3.38 -5.92 1.22
N THR A 14 3.21 -6.31 2.48
CA THR A 14 2.74 -7.63 2.88
C THR A 14 1.57 -7.57 3.86
N SER A 15 0.78 -8.64 3.94
CA SER A 15 -0.38 -8.73 4.81
C SER A 15 -0.01 -8.71 6.30
N ALA A 16 1.19 -9.17 6.66
CA ALA A 16 1.74 -9.07 8.03
C ALA A 16 2.30 -7.67 8.36
N GLY A 17 2.09 -6.67 7.50
CA GLY A 17 2.48 -5.29 7.77
C GLY A 17 3.97 -5.01 7.64
N GLN A 18 4.69 -5.76 6.80
CA GLN A 18 6.04 -5.42 6.35
C GLN A 18 6.03 -4.79 4.97
N ALA A 19 7.01 -3.93 4.70
CA ALA A 19 7.31 -3.39 3.39
C ALA A 19 8.82 -3.38 3.13
N ILE A 20 9.24 -3.68 1.91
CA ILE A 20 10.62 -3.53 1.45
C ILE A 20 10.66 -2.56 0.28
N ARG A 21 11.59 -1.61 0.34
CA ARG A 21 11.92 -0.72 -0.76
C ARG A 21 13.30 -1.08 -1.27
N PHE A 22 13.45 -1.32 -2.56
CA PHE A 22 14.74 -1.59 -3.20
C PHE A 22 14.78 -0.96 -4.59
N ASN A 23 15.98 -0.70 -5.09
CA ASN A 23 16.15 -0.14 -6.43
C ASN A 23 15.92 -1.22 -7.50
N GLU A 24 15.20 -0.90 -8.57
CA GLU A 24 14.89 -1.87 -9.61
C GLU A 24 16.12 -2.44 -10.33
N ALA A 25 17.27 -1.76 -10.30
CA ALA A 25 18.53 -2.27 -10.84
C ALA A 25 18.97 -3.60 -10.19
N ASP A 26 18.48 -3.93 -8.99
CA ASP A 26 18.66 -5.23 -8.34
C ASP A 26 17.88 -6.37 -9.04
N VAL A 27 17.03 -6.04 -10.01
CA VAL A 27 16.21 -6.94 -10.81
C VAL A 27 16.71 -6.93 -12.25
N ARG A 28 17.33 -8.03 -12.68
CA ARG A 28 17.69 -8.21 -14.08
C ARG A 28 16.45 -8.35 -14.96
N ALA A 29 16.51 -7.80 -16.17
CA ALA A 29 15.51 -8.05 -17.20
C ALA A 29 15.46 -9.54 -17.56
N MET A 30 14.25 -10.07 -17.75
CA MET A 30 14.02 -11.47 -18.10
C MET A 30 12.86 -11.56 -19.10
N GLY A 31 12.82 -12.66 -19.86
CA GLY A 31 11.72 -12.93 -20.80
C GLY A 31 10.39 -13.23 -20.08
N ARG A 32 9.28 -13.12 -20.81
CA ARG A 32 7.91 -13.28 -20.27
C ARG A 32 7.64 -14.66 -19.65
N SER A 33 8.35 -15.70 -20.06
CA SER A 33 8.21 -17.07 -19.56
C SER A 33 9.00 -17.35 -18.28
N ALA A 34 9.79 -16.39 -17.79
CA ALA A 34 10.58 -16.58 -16.58
C ALA A 34 9.74 -16.46 -15.31
N MET A 35 10.13 -17.17 -14.25
CA MET A 35 9.48 -17.09 -12.93
C MET A 35 9.77 -15.78 -12.17
N GLY A 36 10.67 -14.94 -12.68
CA GLY A 36 11.10 -13.72 -11.99
C GLY A 36 12.19 -13.96 -10.93
N VAL A 37 12.37 -12.98 -10.06
CA VAL A 37 13.28 -13.01 -8.90
C VAL A 37 12.53 -12.63 -7.63
N ARG A 38 13.04 -13.04 -6.47
CA ARG A 38 12.42 -12.72 -5.18
C ARG A 38 12.46 -11.22 -4.91
N GLY A 39 11.32 -10.55 -4.75
CA GLY A 39 11.24 -9.16 -4.31
C GLY A 39 11.37 -9.00 -2.79
N ILE A 40 10.49 -9.67 -2.03
CA ILE A 40 10.44 -9.67 -0.56
C ILE A 40 10.49 -11.11 -0.03
N ARG A 41 11.07 -11.31 1.16
CA ARG A 41 10.99 -12.58 1.89
C ARG A 41 9.76 -12.59 2.79
N LEU A 42 8.80 -13.44 2.45
CA LEU A 42 7.59 -13.65 3.22
C LEU A 42 7.86 -14.53 4.45
N ARG A 43 7.16 -14.23 5.54
CA ARG A 43 7.06 -15.10 6.72
C ARG A 43 5.96 -16.15 6.50
N PRO A 44 5.86 -17.19 7.35
CA PRO A 44 4.75 -18.13 7.29
C PRO A 44 3.41 -17.39 7.39
N LYS A 45 2.46 -17.74 6.50
CA LYS A 45 1.12 -17.13 6.40
C LYS A 45 1.11 -15.65 6.01
N ASP A 46 2.21 -15.16 5.46
CA ASP A 46 2.33 -13.81 4.92
C ASP A 46 2.20 -13.84 3.40
N GLU A 47 1.66 -12.78 2.82
CA GLU A 47 1.45 -12.65 1.38
C GLU A 47 1.68 -11.22 0.93
N VAL A 48 1.97 -11.02 -0.35
CA VAL A 48 2.12 -9.67 -0.93
C VAL A 48 0.73 -9.08 -1.18
N VAL A 49 0.50 -7.87 -0.68
CA VAL A 49 -0.79 -7.15 -0.78
C VAL A 49 -0.67 -5.81 -1.50
N GLY A 50 0.55 -5.44 -1.91
CA GLY A 50 0.80 -4.21 -2.64
C GLY A 50 2.19 -4.19 -3.24
N MET A 51 2.29 -3.66 -4.45
CA MET A 51 3.55 -3.35 -5.10
C MET A 51 3.36 -2.04 -5.86
N ASP A 52 4.26 -1.09 -5.64
CA ASP A 52 4.21 0.20 -6.29
C ASP A 52 5.59 0.76 -6.58
N ILE A 53 5.62 1.75 -7.47
CA ILE A 53 6.82 2.50 -7.84
C ILE A 53 6.89 3.76 -6.99
N VAL A 54 8.04 4.01 -6.39
CA VAL A 54 8.33 5.25 -5.67
C VAL A 54 8.84 6.28 -6.67
N THR A 55 8.09 7.37 -6.83
CA THR A 55 8.46 8.47 -7.74
C THR A 55 9.02 9.69 -7.02
N ASP A 56 8.60 9.93 -5.78
CA ASP A 56 9.04 11.07 -4.96
C ASP A 56 9.17 10.65 -3.46
N PRO A 57 10.23 11.05 -2.74
CA PRO A 57 10.35 10.82 -1.29
C PRO A 57 9.18 11.37 -0.45
N LYS A 58 8.49 12.43 -0.91
CA LYS A 58 7.32 13.05 -0.29
C LYS A 58 6.02 12.33 -0.61
N GLN A 59 6.05 11.38 -1.55
CA GLN A 59 4.90 10.53 -1.85
C GLN A 59 4.43 9.82 -0.57
N LYS A 60 3.12 9.61 -0.45
CA LYS A 60 2.53 8.89 0.67
C LYS A 60 2.21 7.46 0.26
N LEU A 61 2.40 6.54 1.19
CA LEU A 61 1.95 5.16 1.11
C LEU A 61 0.73 5.00 2.01
N ILE A 62 -0.42 4.68 1.45
CA ILE A 62 -1.63 4.35 2.20
C ILE A 62 -1.64 2.85 2.50
N ALA A 63 -1.91 2.47 3.74
CA ALA A 63 -2.08 1.09 4.16
C ALA A 63 -3.43 0.92 4.85
N ILE A 64 -4.21 -0.06 4.41
CA ILE A 64 -5.54 -0.39 4.93
C ILE A 64 -5.52 -1.82 5.46
N ALA A 65 -6.08 -2.01 6.66
CA ALA A 65 -6.24 -3.28 7.33
C ALA A 65 -7.67 -3.80 7.25
N ALA A 66 -7.83 -5.11 7.38
CA ALA A 66 -9.08 -5.84 7.17
C ALA A 66 -10.25 -5.30 8.01
N ASN A 67 -9.99 -4.80 9.23
CA ASN A 67 -11.04 -4.30 10.12
C ASN A 67 -11.33 -2.80 9.95
N GLY A 68 -11.00 -2.23 8.79
CA GLY A 68 -11.29 -0.83 8.44
C GLY A 68 -10.35 0.19 9.07
N TYR A 69 -9.19 -0.25 9.56
CA TYR A 69 -8.13 0.64 10.05
C TYR A 69 -7.20 1.03 8.92
N GLY A 70 -6.71 2.27 8.93
CA GLY A 70 -5.83 2.76 7.90
C GLY A 70 -5.03 3.98 8.30
N LYS A 71 -4.03 4.29 7.49
CA LYS A 71 -3.21 5.49 7.59
C LYS A 71 -2.43 5.72 6.31
N ALA A 72 -1.93 6.94 6.15
CA ALA A 72 -0.87 7.26 5.21
C ALA A 72 0.48 7.35 5.94
N THR A 73 1.57 7.06 5.26
CA THR A 73 2.94 7.25 5.76
C THR A 73 3.82 7.74 4.62
N LEU A 74 4.67 8.75 4.84
CA LEU A 74 5.60 9.22 3.80
C LEU A 74 6.56 8.10 3.39
N VAL A 75 6.80 7.97 2.08
CA VAL A 75 7.68 6.96 1.50
C VAL A 75 9.14 7.16 1.97
N SER A 76 9.56 8.39 2.28
CA SER A 76 10.84 8.68 2.92
C SER A 76 11.08 7.94 4.25
N ASN A 77 10.03 7.49 4.94
CA ASN A 77 10.19 6.66 6.14
C ASN A 77 10.67 5.24 5.82
N PHE A 78 10.60 4.81 4.56
CA PHE A 78 11.04 3.51 4.09
C PHE A 78 12.40 3.68 3.38
N PRO A 79 13.52 3.55 4.09
CA PRO A 79 14.83 3.56 3.47
C PRO A 79 14.98 2.39 2.51
N THR A 80 15.80 2.59 1.49
CA THR A 80 16.13 1.55 0.51
C THR A 80 16.98 0.46 1.17
N HIS A 81 16.62 -0.79 0.93
CA HIS A 81 17.31 -1.99 1.40
C HIS A 81 17.64 -2.89 0.20
N LYS A 82 18.49 -3.91 0.42
CA LYS A 82 18.74 -4.93 -0.61
C LYS A 82 17.49 -5.76 -0.88
N ARG A 83 17.22 -6.05 -2.15
CA ARG A 83 16.12 -6.92 -2.57
C ARG A 83 16.16 -8.28 -1.87
N GLY A 84 14.98 -8.84 -1.58
CA GLY A 84 14.83 -10.18 -1.01
C GLY A 84 14.96 -10.25 0.51
N GLY A 85 15.10 -9.10 1.18
CA GLY A 85 14.99 -8.98 2.63
C GLY A 85 13.55 -9.16 3.13
N VAL A 86 13.38 -9.18 4.46
CA VAL A 86 12.05 -9.29 5.12
C VAL A 86 11.30 -7.95 5.20
N GLY A 87 11.96 -6.84 4.87
CA GLY A 87 11.39 -5.51 4.97
C GLY A 87 11.31 -4.97 6.41
N ILE A 88 10.66 -3.83 6.54
CA ILE A 88 10.41 -3.11 7.79
C ILE A 88 8.91 -2.86 7.95
N LYS A 89 8.46 -2.57 9.17
CA LYS A 89 7.03 -2.33 9.43
C LYS A 89 6.48 -1.18 8.57
N VAL A 90 5.34 -1.40 7.93
CA VAL A 90 4.46 -0.37 7.34
C VAL A 90 3.32 -0.01 8.29
N ALA A 91 2.81 -0.99 9.04
CA ALA A 91 1.79 -0.81 10.06
C ALA A 91 1.91 -1.89 11.15
N ALA A 92 1.44 -1.59 12.36
CA ALA A 92 1.31 -2.58 13.41
C ALA A 92 0.03 -3.41 13.21
N VAL A 93 0.18 -4.67 12.82
CA VAL A 93 -0.92 -5.64 12.72
C VAL A 93 -1.24 -6.18 14.11
N THR A 94 -2.50 -6.07 14.52
CA THR A 94 -3.02 -6.54 15.80
C THR A 94 -4.34 -7.27 15.58
N ALA A 95 -4.85 -7.99 16.58
CA ALA A 95 -6.19 -8.58 16.53
C ALA A 95 -7.29 -7.53 16.26
N LYS A 96 -7.08 -6.28 16.71
CA LYS A 96 -8.01 -5.17 16.50
C LYS A 96 -8.04 -4.69 15.06
N THR A 97 -6.88 -4.58 14.40
CA THR A 97 -6.79 -4.08 13.02
C THR A 97 -7.07 -5.15 11.98
N GLY A 98 -6.78 -6.41 12.29
CA GLY A 98 -6.65 -7.46 11.29
C GLY A 98 -5.39 -7.29 10.44
N THR A 99 -5.20 -8.20 9.49
CA THR A 99 -4.11 -8.17 8.50
C THR A 99 -4.25 -6.97 7.57
N ILE A 100 -3.15 -6.57 6.93
CA ILE A 100 -3.17 -5.56 5.87
C ILE A 100 -3.78 -6.18 4.61
N VAL A 101 -4.73 -5.47 3.99
CA VAL A 101 -5.44 -5.94 2.79
C VAL A 101 -5.02 -5.20 1.53
N ALA A 102 -4.64 -3.94 1.66
CA ALA A 102 -4.20 -3.13 0.53
C ALA A 102 -3.15 -2.12 0.98
N VAL A 103 -2.11 -1.98 0.16
CA VAL A 103 -1.12 -0.91 0.32
C VAL A 103 -0.85 -0.30 -1.04
N HIS A 104 -1.04 1.02 -1.13
CA HIS A 104 -0.83 1.76 -2.37
C HIS A 104 -0.02 3.03 -2.16
N THR A 105 0.76 3.42 -3.16
CA THR A 105 1.25 4.80 -3.27
C THR A 105 0.08 5.71 -3.64
N LEU A 106 -0.08 6.81 -2.90
CA LEU A 106 -1.02 7.85 -3.23
C LEU A 106 -0.43 8.74 -4.31
N ASP A 107 -1.23 8.99 -5.34
CA ASP A 107 -0.95 10.02 -6.32
C ASP A 107 -1.02 11.41 -5.65
N PRO A 108 -0.09 12.34 -5.93
CA PRO A 108 -0.19 13.71 -5.43
C PRO A 108 -1.52 14.39 -5.76
N GLU A 109 -2.14 14.03 -6.89
CA GLU A 109 -3.41 14.60 -7.35
C GLU A 109 -4.63 13.86 -6.78
N ALA A 110 -4.46 12.69 -6.16
CA ALA A 110 -5.57 11.91 -5.63
C ALA A 110 -6.40 12.70 -4.60
N SER A 111 -7.70 12.83 -4.87
CA SER A 111 -8.64 13.56 -4.03
C SER A 111 -9.30 12.65 -2.99
N GLU A 112 -9.61 11.42 -3.39
CA GLU A 112 -10.38 10.48 -2.59
C GLU A 112 -9.88 9.04 -2.72
N VAL A 113 -10.31 8.21 -1.78
CA VAL A 113 -10.23 6.76 -1.89
C VAL A 113 -11.60 6.13 -1.68
N ILE A 114 -11.88 5.09 -2.45
CA ILE A 114 -13.05 4.24 -2.30
C ILE A 114 -12.61 2.97 -1.57
N MET A 115 -13.28 2.64 -0.47
CA MET A 115 -13.10 1.36 0.21
C MET A 115 -14.37 0.52 0.06
N MET A 116 -14.20 -0.77 -0.23
CA MET A 116 -15.31 -1.71 -0.35
C MET A 116 -15.12 -2.89 0.61
N SER A 117 -16.18 -3.29 1.30
CA SER A 117 -16.19 -4.46 2.18
C SER A 117 -16.61 -5.73 1.45
N THR A 118 -16.31 -6.87 2.06
CA THR A 118 -16.70 -8.20 1.55
C THR A 118 -18.21 -8.39 1.51
N LYS A 119 -18.97 -7.70 2.38
CA LYS A 119 -20.44 -7.73 2.39
C LYS A 119 -21.09 -6.60 1.61
N GLY A 120 -20.32 -5.85 0.80
CA GLY A 120 -20.86 -4.85 -0.13
C GLY A 120 -21.07 -3.45 0.45
N GLN A 121 -20.54 -3.14 1.64
CA GLN A 121 -20.50 -1.77 2.12
C GLN A 121 -19.40 -1.00 1.36
N ALA A 122 -19.72 0.15 0.79
CA ALA A 122 -18.75 1.02 0.15
C ALA A 122 -18.73 2.40 0.83
N ILE A 123 -17.54 2.98 1.02
CA ILE A 123 -17.37 4.35 1.50
C ILE A 123 -16.38 5.10 0.61
N ARG A 124 -16.61 6.41 0.45
CA ARG A 124 -15.64 7.36 -0.10
C ARG A 124 -15.05 8.19 1.04
N VAL A 125 -13.74 8.36 1.04
CA VAL A 125 -13.02 9.13 2.05
C VAL A 125 -12.05 10.05 1.34
N ALA A 126 -12.07 11.35 1.67
CA ALA A 126 -11.11 12.28 1.13
C ALA A 126 -9.70 11.95 1.64
N VAL A 127 -8.70 11.98 0.75
CA VAL A 127 -7.31 11.64 1.08
C VAL A 127 -6.77 12.52 2.23
N LYS A 128 -7.23 13.79 2.30
CA LYS A 128 -6.88 14.74 3.36
C LYS A 128 -7.34 14.31 4.77
N ASP A 129 -8.40 13.51 4.87
CA ASP A 129 -8.96 13.05 6.15
C ASP A 129 -8.25 11.79 6.67
N ILE A 130 -7.41 11.18 5.83
CA ILE A 130 -6.60 10.03 6.21
C ILE A 130 -5.33 10.52 6.90
N PRO A 131 -5.10 10.19 8.19
CA PRO A 131 -3.98 10.76 8.92
C PRO A 131 -2.66 10.22 8.39
N THR A 132 -1.69 11.12 8.28
CA THR A 132 -0.30 10.78 7.98
C THR A 132 0.43 10.47 9.29
N LEU A 133 0.83 9.22 9.48
CA LEU A 133 1.44 8.73 10.72
C LEU A 133 2.74 7.98 10.42
N GLY A 134 3.55 7.78 11.47
CA GLY A 134 4.78 6.98 11.39
C GLY A 134 4.53 5.50 11.07
N ARG A 135 5.57 4.80 10.64
CA ARG A 135 5.52 3.39 10.19
C ARG A 135 5.03 2.39 11.23
N ALA A 136 5.52 2.47 12.46
CA ALA A 136 5.24 1.46 13.48
C ALA A 136 3.88 1.65 14.20
N THR A 137 3.02 2.55 13.74
CA THR A 137 1.67 2.77 14.29
C THR A 137 0.64 1.84 13.65
N GLN A 138 -0.49 1.62 14.33
CA GLN A 138 -1.61 0.80 13.81
C GLN A 138 -2.53 1.56 12.84
N GLY A 139 -2.49 2.90 12.83
CA GLY A 139 -3.45 3.74 12.10
C GLY A 139 -4.70 4.10 12.92
N VAL A 140 -5.67 4.71 12.24
CA VAL A 140 -6.98 5.08 12.80
C VAL A 140 -8.09 4.32 12.09
N ARG A 141 -9.30 4.35 12.64
CA ARG A 141 -10.45 3.73 11.98
C ARG A 141 -10.94 4.65 10.85
N ILE A 142 -10.86 4.16 9.61
CA ILE A 142 -11.35 4.85 8.41
C ILE A 142 -12.78 4.38 8.10
N MET A 143 -13.03 3.08 8.26
CA MET A 143 -14.33 2.47 7.99
C MET A 143 -14.86 1.73 9.24
N LYS A 144 -16.12 2.00 9.59
CA LYS A 144 -16.80 1.24 10.63
C LYS A 144 -17.34 -0.06 10.04
N MET A 145 -16.59 -1.15 10.21
CA MET A 145 -17.03 -2.48 9.78
C MET A 145 -18.25 -2.98 10.57
N ALA A 146 -19.15 -3.66 9.86
CA ALA A 146 -20.19 -4.49 10.44
C ALA A 146 -19.58 -5.77 11.04
N GLU A 147 -20.35 -6.46 11.88
CA GLU A 147 -19.90 -7.69 12.52
C GLU A 147 -19.62 -8.80 11.48
N GLY A 148 -18.45 -9.43 11.61
CA GLY A 148 -17.97 -10.45 10.69
C GLY A 148 -17.77 -9.96 9.25
N ASP A 149 -17.62 -8.65 9.03
CA ASP A 149 -17.27 -8.06 7.73
C ASP A 149 -15.81 -7.60 7.72
N THR A 150 -15.21 -7.55 6.54
CA THR A 150 -13.82 -7.12 6.33
C THR A 150 -13.70 -6.25 5.09
N VAL A 151 -12.70 -5.39 5.05
CA VAL A 151 -12.36 -4.63 3.84
C VAL A 151 -11.85 -5.61 2.78
N ALA A 152 -12.45 -5.54 1.59
CA ALA A 152 -12.07 -6.35 0.43
C ALA A 152 -11.07 -5.63 -0.49
N SER A 153 -11.27 -4.32 -0.71
CA SER A 153 -10.44 -3.56 -1.65
C SER A 153 -10.39 -2.07 -1.36
N LEU A 154 -9.39 -1.42 -1.96
CA LEU A 154 -9.18 0.03 -1.99
C LEU A 154 -9.02 0.48 -3.44
N GLY A 155 -9.75 1.51 -3.84
CA GLY A 155 -9.54 2.24 -5.10
C GLY A 155 -9.08 3.67 -4.81
N ILE A 156 -8.15 4.18 -5.60
CA ILE A 156 -7.72 5.59 -5.54
C ILE A 156 -8.46 6.34 -6.63
N VAL A 157 -9.05 7.48 -6.29
CA VAL A 157 -9.81 8.33 -7.21
C VAL A 157 -9.00 9.59 -7.47
N LEU A 158 -8.74 9.86 -8.75
CA LEU A 158 -8.19 11.12 -9.21
C LEU A 158 -9.36 12.11 -9.39
N PRO A 159 -9.14 13.41 -9.16
CA PRO A 159 -10.12 14.44 -9.45
C PRO A 159 -10.51 14.36 -10.94
N GLU A 160 -11.81 14.51 -11.22
CA GLU A 160 -12.25 14.71 -12.59
C GLU A 160 -11.73 16.08 -13.06
N GLU A 161 -11.14 16.13 -14.25
CA GLU A 161 -10.88 17.41 -14.92
C GLU A 161 -12.25 18.09 -15.06
N ALA A 162 -12.38 19.31 -14.53
CA ALA A 162 -13.60 20.08 -14.72
C ALA A 162 -13.78 20.27 -16.23
N GLU A 163 -14.82 19.67 -16.80
CA GLU A 163 -15.27 20.02 -18.14
C GLU A 163 -15.63 21.52 -18.09
N GLU A 164 -14.76 22.36 -18.63
CA GLU A 164 -15.08 23.76 -18.90
C GLU A 164 -16.18 23.76 -19.97
N GLU A 165 -17.43 24.03 -19.57
CA GLU A 165 -18.54 24.36 -20.47
C GLU A 165 -18.31 25.71 -21.17
#